data_AF-A0A928C4V2-F1
#
_entry.id   AF-A0A928C4V2-F1
#
_cell.length_a   1.000
_cell.length_b   1.000
_cell.length_c   1.000
_cell.angle_alpha   90.00
_cell.angle_beta   90.00
_cell.angle_gamma   90.00
#
_symmetry.space_group_name_H-M   'P 1'
#
loop_
_entity.id
_entity.type
_entity.pdbx_description
1 polymer ?
#
loop_
_entity_poly.entity_id
_entity_poly.type
_entity_poly.pdbx_seq_one_letter_code
_entity_poly.pdbx_strand_id
1 'polypeptide(L)'
;MEITVEFFKDGRKVKLNEPEALEECDASKEVNMVFTNGQIYGGMFDGMDDEDENDVNIRLKRGDHCIGLPYSKLLGWYYEESNQ
;
A
#
# COMPACT_ATOMS: atom_id res chain seq x y z
N MET A 1 -7.98 14.67 0.95
CA MET A 1 -8.65 14.34 -0.33
C MET A 1 -9.13 12.90 -0.24
N GLU A 2 -10.37 12.59 -0.63
CA GLU A 2 -10.87 11.20 -0.56
C GLU A 2 -10.75 10.53 -1.94
N ILE A 3 -9.90 9.51 -2.05
CA ILE A 3 -9.71 8.75 -3.29
C ILE A 3 -10.46 7.42 -3.14
N THR A 4 -11.58 7.29 -3.86
CA THR A 4 -12.31 6.02 -4.01
C THR A 4 -11.93 5.39 -5.32
N VAL A 5 -11.50 4.12 -5.31
CA VAL A 5 -11.12 3.45 -6.56
C VAL A 5 -11.72 2.07 -6.72
N GLU A 6 -12.09 1.76 -7.96
CA GLU A 6 -12.73 0.53 -8.42
C GLU A 6 -11.69 -0.26 -9.25
N PHE A 7 -10.70 -0.85 -8.57
CA PHE A 7 -9.63 -1.62 -9.22
C PHE A 7 -9.90 -3.13 -9.28
N PHE A 8 -10.92 -3.62 -8.57
CA PHE A 8 -11.15 -5.04 -8.46
C PHE A 8 -12.10 -5.52 -9.55
N LYS A 9 -11.75 -6.64 -10.20
CA LYS A 9 -12.60 -7.28 -11.22
C LYS A 9 -13.97 -7.71 -10.70
N ASP A 10 -14.13 -7.79 -9.37
CA ASP A 10 -15.38 -8.10 -8.69
C ASP A 10 -16.21 -6.86 -8.34
N GLY A 11 -15.78 -5.66 -8.75
CA GLY A 11 -16.50 -4.41 -8.52
C GLY A 11 -16.37 -3.86 -7.09
N ARG A 12 -15.48 -4.42 -6.26
CA ARG A 12 -15.20 -3.85 -4.93
C ARG A 12 -14.69 -2.42 -5.07
N LYS A 13 -15.12 -1.59 -4.13
CA LYS A 13 -14.65 -0.21 -3.97
C LYS A 13 -13.96 -0.12 -2.63
N VAL A 14 -12.75 0.41 -2.64
CA VAL A 14 -12.00 0.69 -1.42
C VAL A 14 -11.73 2.18 -1.32
N LYS A 15 -11.78 2.68 -0.09
CA LYS A 15 -11.34 4.03 0.22
C LYS A 15 -9.85 3.96 0.52
N LEU A 16 -9.07 4.77 -0.19
CA LEU A 16 -7.63 4.85 0.02
C LEU A 16 -7.33 5.96 1.04
N ASN A 17 -6.43 5.64 1.95
CA ASN A 17 -5.68 6.62 2.73
C ASN A 17 -4.64 7.27 1.82
N GLU A 18 -4.31 8.53 2.13
CA GLU A 18 -3.31 9.30 1.39
C GLU A 18 -1.90 8.66 1.57
N PRO A 19 -1.04 8.68 0.53
CA PRO A 19 0.33 8.22 0.62
C PRO A 19 1.08 8.75 1.85
N GLU A 20 0.90 10.03 2.18
CA GLU A 20 1.56 10.72 3.29
C GLU A 20 1.17 10.16 4.66
N ALA A 21 0.02 9.47 4.77
CA ALA A 21 -0.41 8.81 5.99
C ALA A 21 0.26 7.45 6.21
N LEU A 22 1.20 7.02 5.36
CA LEU A 22 1.91 5.74 5.51
C LEU A 22 2.67 5.63 6.83
N GLU A 23 3.16 6.73 7.39
CA GLU A 23 3.80 6.75 8.71
C GLU A 23 2.83 6.35 9.84
N GLU A 24 1.52 6.50 9.61
CA GLU A 24 0.46 6.09 10.54
C GLU A 24 0.06 4.61 10.35
N CYS A 25 0.71 3.90 9.41
CA CYS A 25 0.44 2.50 9.16
C CYS A 25 0.82 1.64 10.38
N ASP A 26 -0.10 0.76 10.77
CA ASP A 26 0.07 -0.22 11.81
C ASP A 26 0.96 -1.34 11.28
N ALA A 27 2.22 -1.35 11.73
CA ALA A 27 3.22 -2.34 11.32
C ALA A 27 2.84 -3.79 11.67
N SER A 28 1.77 -4.03 12.44
CA SER A 28 1.24 -5.37 12.73
C SER A 28 0.16 -5.84 11.73
N LYS A 29 -0.26 -4.96 10.80
CA LYS A 29 -1.31 -5.26 9.81
C LYS A 29 -0.74 -5.28 8.39
N GLU A 30 -1.38 -6.12 7.58
CA GLU A 30 -1.10 -6.18 6.15
C GLU A 30 -1.80 -5.00 5.44
N VAL A 31 -1.01 -4.23 4.71
CA VAL A 31 -1.47 -3.07 3.94
C VAL A 31 -1.43 -3.41 2.46
N ASN A 32 -2.45 -2.95 1.74
CA ASN A 32 -2.50 -2.99 0.29
C ASN A 32 -2.20 -1.60 -0.26
N MET A 33 -1.14 -1.49 -1.04
CA MET A 33 -0.68 -0.26 -1.68
C MET A 33 -1.08 -0.25 -3.15
N VAL A 34 -1.68 0.84 -3.60
CA VAL A 34 -2.26 0.96 -4.92
C VAL A 34 -1.49 1.96 -5.75
N PHE A 35 -1.02 1.55 -6.93
CA PHE A 35 -0.16 2.36 -7.77
C PHE A 35 -0.90 2.93 -8.98
N THR A 36 -0.35 3.99 -9.55
CA THR A 36 -0.88 4.71 -10.73
C THR A 36 -1.12 3.83 -11.96
N ASN A 37 -0.45 2.68 -12.05
CA ASN A 37 -0.64 1.69 -13.12
C ASN A 37 -1.76 0.67 -12.82
N GLY A 38 -2.50 0.84 -11.72
CA GLY A 38 -3.58 -0.03 -11.27
C GLY A 38 -3.11 -1.33 -10.61
N GLN A 39 -1.80 -1.52 -10.39
CA GLN A 39 -1.29 -2.66 -9.62
C GLN A 39 -1.49 -2.43 -8.12
N ILE A 40 -1.78 -3.53 -7.42
CA ILE A 40 -1.93 -3.55 -5.96
C ILE A 40 -0.87 -4.50 -5.40
N TYR A 41 -0.12 -4.00 -4.41
CA TYR A 41 0.88 -4.77 -3.69
C TYR A 41 0.51 -4.88 -2.22
N GLY A 42 0.35 -6.11 -1.73
CA GLY A 42 0.00 -6.41 -0.34
C GLY A 42 1.21 -6.90 0.46
N GLY A 43 1.38 -6.38 1.67
CA GLY A 43 2.47 -6.79 2.56
C GLY A 43 2.47 -6.05 3.89
N MET A 44 3.49 -6.30 4.71
CA MET A 44 3.75 -5.52 5.92
C MET A 44 4.60 -4.30 5.54
N PHE A 45 4.18 -3.11 5.94
CA PHE A 45 4.99 -1.91 5.75
C PHE A 45 6.27 -2.01 6.59
N ASP A 46 7.43 -1.85 5.95
CA ASP A 46 8.77 -2.02 6.56
C ASP A 46 9.54 -0.69 6.64
N GLY A 47 8.91 0.42 6.26
CA GLY A 47 9.49 1.77 6.29
C GLY A 47 9.61 2.42 4.90
N MET A 48 10.02 3.68 4.89
CA MET A 48 10.50 4.38 3.70
C MET A 48 12.02 4.27 3.66
N ASP A 49 12.60 4.24 2.46
CA ASP A 49 14.06 4.37 2.34
C ASP A 49 14.48 5.85 2.45
N ASP A 50 15.26 6.17 3.47
CA ASP A 50 15.71 7.54 3.76
C ASP A 50 16.82 8.02 2.80
N GLU A 51 17.54 7.12 2.13
CA GLU A 51 18.67 7.52 1.27
C GLU A 51 18.22 8.01 -0.11
N ASP A 52 17.08 7.52 -0.63
CA ASP A 52 16.57 7.90 -1.94
C ASP A 52 15.14 8.48 -1.90
N GLU A 53 14.46 8.52 -0.73
CA GLU A 53 13.10 9.08 -0.45
C GLU A 53 11.99 8.71 -1.45
N ASN A 54 12.27 7.80 -2.36
CA ASN A 54 11.42 7.53 -3.51
C ASN A 54 10.80 6.15 -3.45
N ASP A 55 11.22 5.29 -2.53
CA ASP A 55 10.76 3.92 -2.42
C ASP A 55 10.09 3.63 -1.07
N VAL A 56 8.89 3.05 -1.14
CA VAL A 56 8.16 2.45 -0.03
C VAL A 56 8.52 0.98 0.05
N ASN A 57 8.99 0.53 1.22
CA ASN A 57 9.40 -0.85 1.43
C ASN A 57 8.25 -1.68 2.00
N ILE A 58 7.94 -2.80 1.34
CA ILE A 58 6.99 -3.78 1.85
C ILE A 58 7.62 -5.15 1.96
N ARG A 59 7.34 -5.82 3.08
CA ARG A 59 7.72 -7.20 3.34
C ARG A 59 6.58 -8.12 2.95
N LEU A 60 6.84 -9.05 2.04
CA LEU A 60 5.83 -9.98 1.54
C LEU A 60 5.58 -11.12 2.54
N LYS A 61 4.31 -11.50 2.73
CA LYS A 61 3.89 -12.54 3.69
C LYS A 61 4.52 -13.93 3.48
N ARG A 62 5.10 -14.19 2.30
CA ARG A 62 5.67 -15.49 1.89
C ARG A 62 7.19 -15.47 1.70
N GLY A 63 7.90 -14.44 2.14
CA GLY A 63 9.36 -14.44 2.08
C GLY A 63 9.98 -13.43 3.05
N ASP A 64 11.22 -13.69 3.43
CA ASP A 64 12.06 -12.72 4.16
C ASP A 64 12.58 -11.60 3.25
N HIS A 65 11.91 -11.38 2.11
CA HIS A 65 12.29 -10.42 1.10
C HIS A 65 11.42 -9.18 1.21
N CYS A 66 12.07 -8.04 1.36
CA CYS A 66 11.47 -6.73 1.19
C CYS A 66 11.60 -6.31 -0.28
N ILE A 67 10.55 -5.69 -0.79
CA ILE A 67 10.57 -5.04 -2.10
C ILE A 67 10.41 -3.54 -1.91
N GLY A 68 11.30 -2.77 -2.53
CA GLY A 68 11.15 -1.33 -2.71
C GLY A 68 10.22 -1.05 -3.88
N LEU A 69 9.24 -0.19 -3.67
CA LEU A 69 8.26 0.23 -4.68
C LEU A 69 8.25 1.75 -4.78
N PRO A 70 8.07 2.34 -5.98
CA PRO A 70 8.21 3.78 -6.16
C PRO A 70 7.05 4.55 -5.50
N TYR A 71 7.31 5.20 -4.36
CA TYR A 71 6.40 6.06 -3.62
C TYR A 71 5.81 7.17 -4.51
N SER A 72 6.60 7.74 -5.43
CA SER A 72 6.12 8.73 -6.42
C SER A 72 5.00 8.23 -7.34
N LYS A 73 4.76 6.91 -7.38
CA LYS A 73 3.69 6.27 -8.15
C LYS A 73 2.58 5.69 -7.27
N LEU A 74 2.67 5.84 -5.96
CA LEU A 74 1.64 5.42 -5.01
C LEU A 74 0.45 6.38 -5.09
N LEU A 75 -0.73 5.83 -5.37
CA LEU A 75 -1.99 6.58 -5.31
C LEU A 75 -2.56 6.65 -3.89
N GLY A 76 -2.29 5.62 -3.10
CA GLY A 76 -2.77 5.50 -1.73
C GLY A 76 -2.76 4.05 -1.26
N TRP A 77 -3.24 3.83 -0.05
CA TRP A 77 -3.19 2.52 0.61
C TRP A 77 -4.44 2.23 1.43
N TYR A 78 -4.71 0.97 1.72
CA TYR A 78 -5.84 0.56 2.55
C TYR A 78 -5.52 -0.75 3.29
N TYR A 79 -6.16 -0.98 4.44
CA TYR A 79 -6.18 -2.31 5.05
C TYR A 79 -7.25 -3.15 4.38
N GLU A 80 -6.97 -4.43 4.17
CA GLU A 80 -8.04 -5.34 3.75
C GLU A 80 -9.05 -5.47 4.88
N GLU A 81 -10.22 -4.84 4.71
CA GLU A 81 -11.34 -5.10 5.59
C GLU A 81 -11.69 -6.57 5.43
N SER A 82 -11.45 -7.33 6.50
CA SER A 82 -12.01 -8.67 6.61
C SER A 82 -13.52 -8.48 6.61
N ASN A 83 -14.18 -8.75 5.49
CA ASN A 83 -15.64 -8.81 5.45
C ASN A 83 -16.08 -9.71 6.61
N GLN A 84 -16.64 -9.10 7.66
CA GLN A 84 -17.39 -9.82 8.68
C GLN A 84 -18.74 -10.24 8.12
#